data_AF-A0A0B4BAY6-F1
#
_entry.id   AF-A0A0B4BAY6-F1
#
_cell.length_a   1.000
_cell.length_b   1.000
_cell.length_c   1.000
_cell.angle_alpha   90.00
_cell.angle_beta   90.00
_cell.angle_gamma   90.00
#
_symmetry.space_group_name_H-M   'P 1'
#
loop_
_entity.id
_entity.type
_entity.pdbx_description
1 polymer ?
#
loop_
_entity_poly.entity_id
_entity_poly.type
_entity_poly.pdbx_seq_one_letter_code
_entity_poly.pdbx_strand_id
1 'polypeptide(L)'
;MNTAISSIRNLGPAYEEACHRAGITSAEELRAIGADAAYARLLQAGTRPHFIGYYVLVMALQGRPWNDCKGKEKEELRKRFDMIKADVRPQHSSKLLSELDAIGVRATPADLKVCEPAPR
;
A
#
# COMPACT_ATOMS: atom_id res chain seq x y z
N MET A 1 -9.54 23.68 -7.27
CA MET A 1 -8.32 23.40 -8.05
C MET A 1 -7.69 22.17 -7.42
N ASN A 2 -7.46 21.12 -8.18
CA ASN A 2 -6.78 19.93 -7.66
C ASN A 2 -5.28 20.15 -7.80
N THR A 3 -4.55 19.99 -6.71
CA THR A 3 -3.08 20.15 -6.70
C THR A 3 -2.41 18.80 -6.90
N ALA A 4 -1.20 18.85 -7.49
CA ALA A 4 -0.37 17.67 -7.71
C ALA A 4 -0.01 17.01 -6.37
N ILE A 5 -0.01 15.68 -6.32
CA ILE A 5 0.42 14.92 -5.13
C ILE A 5 1.89 15.20 -4.83
N SER A 6 2.71 15.38 -5.88
CA SER A 6 4.12 15.76 -5.77
C SER A 6 4.34 17.16 -5.17
N SER A 7 3.29 17.98 -5.03
CA SER A 7 3.37 19.26 -4.30
C SER A 7 3.33 19.08 -2.78
N ILE A 8 2.95 17.90 -2.28
CA ILE A 8 3.01 17.59 -0.85
C ILE A 8 4.47 17.30 -0.48
N ARG A 9 4.95 17.95 0.57
CA ARG A 9 6.28 17.70 1.14
C ARG A 9 6.51 16.19 1.35
N ASN A 10 7.72 15.74 1.02
CA ASN A 10 8.18 14.35 1.08
C ASN A 10 7.62 13.41 0.00
N LEU A 11 6.63 13.83 -0.80
CA LEU A 11 6.10 13.01 -1.90
C LEU A 11 6.71 13.47 -3.22
N GLY A 12 7.46 12.58 -3.87
CA GLY A 12 8.07 12.84 -5.17
C GLY A 12 7.24 12.30 -6.34
N PRO A 13 7.67 12.56 -7.60
CA PRO A 13 6.97 12.10 -8.81
C PRO A 13 6.71 10.59 -8.85
N ALA A 14 7.66 9.77 -8.39
CA ALA A 14 7.47 8.31 -8.34
C ALA A 14 6.33 7.88 -7.40
N TYR A 15 6.10 8.64 -6.32
CA TYR A 15 4.98 8.36 -5.40
C TYR A 15 3.66 8.81 -6.02
N GLU A 16 3.66 9.96 -6.69
CA GLU A 16 2.51 10.47 -7.44
C GLU A 16 2.08 9.50 -8.55
N GLU A 17 3.01 8.97 -9.34
CA GLU A 17 2.71 7.92 -10.33
C GLU A 17 2.09 6.67 -9.69
N ALA A 18 2.58 6.24 -8.53
CA ALA A 18 2.00 5.12 -7.80
C ALA A 18 0.57 5.45 -7.33
N CYS A 19 0.33 6.66 -6.83
CA CYS A 19 -1.00 7.13 -6.46
C CYS A 19 -1.95 7.15 -7.67
N HIS A 20 -1.50 7.66 -8.82
CA HIS A 20 -2.30 7.66 -10.05
C HIS A 20 -2.68 6.25 -10.50
N ARG A 21 -1.73 5.29 -10.45
CA ARG A 21 -2.03 3.88 -10.73
C ARG A 21 -3.03 3.28 -9.74
N ALA A 22 -3.05 3.78 -8.51
CA ALA A 22 -4.02 3.40 -7.48
C ALA A 22 -5.34 4.21 -7.56
N GLY A 23 -5.53 5.01 -8.60
CA GLY A 23 -6.73 5.82 -8.82
C GLY A 23 -6.82 7.07 -7.94
N ILE A 24 -5.74 7.45 -7.25
CA ILE A 24 -5.67 8.67 -6.43
C ILE A 24 -5.02 9.75 -7.30
N THR A 25 -5.79 10.77 -7.66
CA THR A 25 -5.43 11.70 -8.75
C THR A 25 -5.05 13.10 -8.27
N SER A 26 -5.24 13.41 -6.99
CA SER A 26 -4.97 14.75 -6.45
C SER A 26 -4.53 14.73 -5.00
N ALA A 27 -3.85 15.79 -4.58
CA ALA A 27 -3.43 15.99 -3.20
C ALA A 27 -4.62 16.16 -2.25
N GLU A 28 -5.72 16.74 -2.71
CA GLU A 28 -6.98 16.89 -1.96
C GLU A 28 -7.64 15.53 -1.73
N GLU A 29 -7.71 14.70 -2.77
CA GLU A 29 -8.21 13.33 -2.65
C GLU A 29 -7.34 12.51 -1.69
N LEU A 30 -6.01 12.62 -1.81
CA LEU A 30 -5.08 11.92 -0.93
C LEU A 30 -5.24 12.33 0.54
N ARG A 31 -5.48 13.62 0.82
CA ARG A 31 -5.79 14.12 2.17
C ARG A 31 -7.15 13.63 2.67
N ALA A 32 -8.16 13.62 1.79
CA ALA A 32 -9.52 13.23 2.15
C ALA A 32 -9.63 11.74 2.53
N ILE A 33 -8.97 10.85 1.80
CA ILE A 33 -8.98 9.41 2.10
C ILE A 33 -8.03 9.05 3.25
N GLY A 34 -6.99 9.86 3.48
CA GLY A 34 -6.00 9.65 4.54
C GLY A 34 -4.95 8.57 4.22
N ALA A 35 -3.91 8.50 5.06
CA ALA A 35 -2.72 7.69 4.80
C ALA A 35 -3.01 6.18 4.69
N ASP A 36 -3.80 5.63 5.60
CA ASP A 36 -4.02 4.19 5.68
C ASP A 36 -4.80 3.67 4.47
N ALA A 37 -5.91 4.35 4.12
CA ALA A 37 -6.72 3.97 2.97
C ALA A 37 -5.97 4.19 1.65
N ALA A 38 -5.24 5.30 1.53
CA ALA A 38 -4.38 5.56 0.37
C ALA A 38 -3.31 4.46 0.21
N TYR A 39 -2.66 4.08 1.30
CA TYR A 39 -1.63 3.04 1.27
C TYR A 39 -2.22 1.67 0.96
N ALA A 40 -3.40 1.35 1.48
CA ALA A 40 -4.11 0.12 1.11
C ALA A 40 -4.39 0.05 -0.40
N ARG A 41 -4.86 1.16 -1.01
CA ARG A 41 -5.06 1.25 -2.48
C ARG A 41 -3.74 1.09 -3.24
N LEU A 42 -2.65 1.70 -2.76
CA LEU A 42 -1.33 1.54 -3.36
C LEU A 42 -0.88 0.07 -3.39
N LEU A 43 -1.09 -0.65 -2.28
CA LEU A 43 -0.79 -2.08 -2.20
C LEU A 43 -1.69 -2.91 -3.13
N GLN A 44 -2.99 -2.60 -3.21
CA GLN A 44 -3.94 -3.27 -4.12
C GLN A 44 -3.57 -3.04 -5.59
N ALA A 45 -3.04 -1.86 -5.93
CA ALA A 45 -2.52 -1.53 -7.26
C ALA A 45 -1.13 -2.12 -7.56
N GLY A 46 -0.61 -3.00 -6.69
CA GLY A 46 0.65 -3.73 -6.92
C GLY A 46 1.91 -3.03 -6.40
N THR A 47 1.80 -1.96 -5.62
CA THR A 47 2.97 -1.36 -4.95
C THR A 47 3.53 -2.35 -3.93
N ARG A 48 4.85 -2.58 -3.96
CA ARG A 48 5.51 -3.46 -2.99
C ARG A 48 5.40 -2.87 -1.57
N PRO A 49 5.00 -3.65 -0.56
CA PRO A 49 4.91 -3.16 0.81
C PRO A 49 6.26 -2.66 1.31
N HIS A 50 6.30 -1.39 1.71
CA HIS A 50 7.50 -0.73 2.20
C HIS A 50 7.17 0.24 3.34
N PHE A 51 7.61 -0.12 4.55
CA PHE A 51 7.28 0.63 5.75
C PHE A 51 7.70 2.11 5.68
N ILE A 52 8.86 2.41 5.09
CA ILE A 52 9.30 3.80 4.94
C ILE A 52 8.33 4.59 4.07
N GLY A 53 7.86 4.00 2.97
CA GLY A 53 6.88 4.65 2.10
C GLY A 53 5.55 4.94 2.80
N TYR A 54 5.13 4.05 3.71
CA TYR A 54 3.92 4.25 4.50
C TYR A 54 4.06 5.40 5.50
N TYR A 55 5.08 5.39 6.38
CA TYR A 55 5.15 6.46 7.38
C TYR A 55 5.52 7.82 6.76
N VAL A 56 6.27 7.85 5.64
CA VAL A 56 6.52 9.08 4.89
C VAL A 56 5.20 9.70 4.43
N LEU A 57 4.24 8.90 3.95
CA LEU A 57 2.90 9.37 3.60
C LEU A 57 2.17 9.96 4.82
N VAL A 58 2.23 9.29 5.97
CA VAL A 58 1.63 9.79 7.21
C VAL A 58 2.23 11.16 7.58
N MET A 59 3.56 11.28 7.57
CA MET A 59 4.24 12.54 7.89
C MET A 59 3.93 13.64 6.85
N ALA A 60 3.86 13.27 5.58
CA ALA A 60 3.51 14.18 4.49
C ALA A 60 2.11 14.78 4.67
N LEU A 61 1.12 13.97 5.04
CA LEU A 61 -0.24 14.44 5.30
C LEU A 61 -0.36 15.29 6.58
N GLN A 62 0.54 15.10 7.54
CA GLN A 62 0.67 15.95 8.72
C GLN A 62 1.47 17.24 8.45
N GLY A 63 2.10 17.39 7.28
CA GLY A 63 2.97 18.52 6.96
C GLY A 63 4.34 18.50 7.68
N ARG A 64 4.71 17.38 8.29
CA ARG A 64 5.95 17.21 9.06
C ARG A 64 7.08 16.65 8.18
N PRO A 65 8.35 16.95 8.50
CA PRO A 65 9.46 16.28 7.85
C PRO A 65 9.48 14.80 8.25
N TRP A 66 9.80 13.91 7.32
CA TRP A 66 9.71 12.46 7.57
C TRP A 66 10.64 11.95 8.68
N ASN A 67 11.74 12.67 8.95
CA ASN A 67 12.74 12.35 9.97
C ASN A 67 12.25 12.61 11.41
N ASP A 68 11.06 13.18 11.58
CA ASP A 68 10.46 13.48 12.88
C ASP A 68 9.78 12.27 13.53
N CYS A 69 9.49 11.21 12.75
CA CYS A 69 8.88 9.98 13.26
C CYS A 69 9.87 9.19 14.14
N LYS A 70 9.66 9.20 15.46
CA LYS A 70 10.59 8.62 16.46
C LYS A 70 9.89 7.83 17.56
N GLY A 71 10.64 6.89 18.16
CA GLY A 71 10.23 6.14 19.35
C GLY A 71 8.87 5.44 19.18
N LYS A 72 7.96 5.68 20.14
CA LYS A 72 6.63 5.07 20.22
C LYS A 72 5.78 5.30 18.96
N GLU A 73 5.87 6.48 18.34
CA GLU A 73 5.08 6.78 17.13
C GLU A 73 5.45 5.82 15.98
N LYS A 74 6.75 5.51 15.83
CA LYS A 74 7.22 4.58 14.81
C LYS A 74 6.74 3.15 15.06
N GLU A 75 6.65 2.74 16.32
CA GLU A 75 6.14 1.42 16.71
C GLU A 75 4.65 1.29 16.40
N GLU A 76 3.86 2.31 16.72
CA GLU A 76 2.41 2.32 16.39
C GLU A 76 2.17 2.34 14.88
N LEU A 77 2.96 3.10 14.12
CA LEU A 77 2.90 3.06 12.66
C LEU A 77 3.31 1.69 12.11
N ARG A 78 4.25 1.00 12.75
CA ARG A 78 4.63 -0.36 12.34
C ARG A 78 3.45 -1.32 12.48
N LYS A 79 2.75 -1.27 13.62
CA LYS A 79 1.55 -2.08 13.84
C LYS A 79 0.47 -1.81 12.80
N ARG A 80 0.17 -0.53 12.52
CA ARG A 80 -0.80 -0.13 11.48
C ARG A 80 -0.40 -0.61 10.10
N PHE A 81 0.88 -0.45 9.74
CA PHE A 81 1.40 -0.96 8.47
C PHE A 81 1.23 -2.48 8.32
N ASP A 82 1.53 -3.24 9.38
CA ASP A 82 1.40 -4.70 9.34
C ASP A 82 -0.07 -5.15 9.22
N MET A 83 -1.00 -4.43 9.85
CA MET A 83 -2.44 -4.63 9.66
C MET A 83 -2.86 -4.36 8.22
N ILE A 84 -2.52 -3.20 7.64
CA ILE A 84 -2.85 -2.85 6.25
C ILE A 84 -2.29 -3.91 5.27
N LYS A 85 -1.06 -4.35 5.50
CA LYS A 85 -0.42 -5.39 4.70
C LYS A 85 -1.14 -6.74 4.80
N ALA A 86 -1.67 -7.08 5.98
CA ALA A 86 -2.44 -8.30 6.18
C ALA A 86 -3.79 -8.23 5.47
N ASP A 87 -4.48 -7.09 5.56
CA ASP A 87 -5.81 -6.89 4.97
C ASP A 87 -5.79 -6.88 3.43
N VAL A 88 -4.72 -6.37 2.82
CA VAL A 88 -4.59 -6.31 1.36
C VAL A 88 -4.14 -7.63 0.73
N ARG A 89 -3.59 -8.58 1.50
CA ARG A 89 -3.26 -9.90 0.95
C ARG A 89 -4.54 -10.57 0.44
N PRO A 90 -4.56 -11.10 -0.81
CA PRO A 90 -5.76 -11.73 -1.34
C PRO A 90 -6.16 -12.91 -0.46
N GLN A 91 -7.34 -12.84 0.15
CA GLN A 91 -7.93 -13.96 0.88
C GLN A 91 -8.12 -15.18 -0.03
N HIS A 92 -8.26 -14.96 -1.35
CA HIS A 92 -8.32 -16.03 -2.35
C HIS A 92 -7.05 -16.88 -2.39
N SER A 93 -5.86 -16.32 -2.21
CA SER A 93 -4.64 -17.13 -2.17
C SER A 93 -4.67 -18.09 -0.99
N SER A 94 -5.12 -17.61 0.19
CA SER A 94 -5.23 -18.43 1.39
C SER A 94 -6.31 -19.50 1.25
N LYS A 95 -7.48 -19.17 0.71
CA LYS A 95 -8.58 -20.13 0.56
C LYS A 95 -8.28 -21.18 -0.51
N LEU A 96 -7.72 -20.77 -1.65
CA LEU A 96 -7.28 -21.70 -2.71
C LEU A 96 -6.16 -22.61 -2.21
N LEU A 97 -5.19 -22.11 -1.42
CA LEU A 97 -4.19 -22.96 -0.78
C LEU A 97 -4.81 -24.01 0.14
N SER A 98 -5.78 -23.61 0.96
CA SER A 98 -6.48 -24.54 1.85
C SER A 98 -7.33 -25.56 1.09
N GLU A 99 -7.97 -25.17 -0.01
CA GLU A 99 -8.73 -26.08 -0.88
C GLU A 99 -7.80 -27.05 -1.63
N LEU A 100 -6.65 -26.58 -2.11
CA LEU A 100 -5.61 -27.42 -2.74
C LEU A 100 -5.01 -28.43 -1.75
N ASP A 101 -4.76 -28.01 -0.51
CA ASP A 101 -4.28 -28.91 0.56
C ASP A 101 -5.32 -29.99 0.89
N ALA A 102 -6.61 -29.63 0.95
CA ALA A 102 -7.70 -30.57 1.21
C ALA A 102 -7.85 -31.67 0.14
N ILE A 103 -7.43 -31.41 -1.11
CA ILE A 103 -7.36 -32.42 -2.19
C ILE A 103 -5.99 -33.12 -2.27
N GLY A 104 -5.08 -32.86 -1.33
CA GLY A 104 -3.76 -33.48 -1.23
C GLY A 104 -2.67 -32.82 -2.10
N VAL A 105 -2.95 -31.66 -2.70
CA VAL A 105 -2.00 -30.92 -3.53
C VAL A 105 -1.22 -29.94 -2.64
N ARG A 106 0.06 -30.23 -2.43
CA ARG A 106 0.98 -29.34 -1.70
C ARG A 106 1.39 -28.17 -2.59
N ALA A 107 0.61 -27.11 -2.55
CA ALA A 107 0.94 -25.83 -3.18
C ALA A 107 1.43 -24.83 -2.12
N THR A 108 2.35 -23.95 -2.51
CA THR A 108 2.80 -22.82 -1.71
C THR A 108 2.27 -21.51 -2.29
N PRO A 109 2.23 -20.40 -1.53
CA PRO A 109 1.84 -19.11 -2.07
C PRO A 109 2.65 -18.65 -3.29
N ALA A 110 3.87 -19.19 -3.47
CA ALA A 110 4.72 -18.89 -4.63
C ALA A 110 4.20 -19.53 -5.93
N ASP A 111 3.44 -20.63 -5.82
CA ASP A 111 2.90 -21.40 -6.94
C ASP A 111 1.60 -20.79 -7.49
N LEU A 112 0.92 -19.96 -6.69
CA LEU A 112 -0.33 -19.28 -7.05
C LEU A 112 -0.12 -17.96 -7.80
N LYS A 113 0.97 -17.82 -8.55
CA LYS A 113 1.26 -16.58 -9.27
C LYS A 113 0.18 -16.34 -10.31
N VAL A 114 -0.70 -15.37 -10.06
CA VAL A 114 -1.74 -14.94 -10.99
C VAL A 114 -1.03 -14.54 -12.29
N CYS A 115 -1.25 -15.30 -13.35
CA CYS A 115 -0.93 -14.85 -14.69
C CYS A 115 -1.76 -13.59 -14.94
N GLU A 116 -1.13 -12.41 -14.84
CA GLU A 116 -1.72 -11.22 -15.43
C GLU A 116 -1.85 -11.47 -16.94
N PRO A 117 -3.03 -11.22 -17.55
CA PRO A 117 -3.17 -11.37 -18.99
C PRO A 117 -2.21 -10.39 -19.68
N ALA A 118 -1.47 -10.88 -20.67
CA ALA A 118 -0.58 -10.08 -21.48
C ALA A 118 -1.33 -8.86 -22.06
N PRO A 119 -0.71 -7.65 -22.07
CA PRO A 119 -1.32 -6.50 -22.73
C PRO A 119 -1.54 -6.83 -24.21
N ARG A 120 -2.77 -6.56 -24.70
CA ARG A 120 -3.17 -6.78 -26.09
C ARG A 120 -2.44 -5.83 -27.04
#